data_AF-A0A423D782-F1
#
_entry.id   AF-A0A423D782-F1
#
_cell.length_a   1.000
_cell.length_b   1.000
_cell.length_c   1.000
_cell.angle_alpha   90.00
_cell.angle_beta   90.00
_cell.angle_gamma   90.00
#
_symmetry.space_group_name_H-M   'P 1'
#
loop_
_entity.id
_entity.type
_entity.pdbx_description
1 polymer ?
#
loop_
_entity_poly.entity_id
_entity_poly.type
_entity_poly.pdbx_seq_one_letter_code
_entity_poly.pdbx_strand_id
1 'polypeptide(L)'
;MVCEIITFSQESLLTHLQSSGMTKEQSLAFIKNVTFHRKARDLFDAPLIKTSTGFAVLYDILKGSVISRAVASNILSRKGEFKPKGEGLENEVKELFISHGIEAVGYKRKYPEPEGEYQYDVLALWDGKLFVLECKNRWLCEGRPVAIYNFLKQTREDARQVTRLVGGLELHPEMVHAAFGREVKYDEIIPCVVAGLPYAMPDQLDGVFFTDKSILTRFFSDRYFGVEYTDRPKEDQHVIYDQWETNKPLVSDFIRTLRNPIQVALTNGTLDSRSVEFPVGRSIHLKSSYIYTKQLDLDAYQDLINSL
;
A
#
# COMPACT_ATOMS: atom_id res chain seq x y z
N MET A 1 -35.75 0.43 -6.75
CA MET A 1 -34.96 0.36 -5.51
C MET A 1 -35.52 1.39 -4.55
N VAL A 2 -35.93 0.98 -3.34
CA VAL A 2 -36.33 1.89 -2.27
C VAL A 2 -35.05 2.20 -1.49
N CYS A 3 -34.63 3.47 -1.49
CA CYS A 3 -33.50 3.91 -0.66
C CYS A 3 -33.98 3.96 0.79
N GLU A 4 -33.44 3.10 1.64
CA GLU A 4 -33.77 3.06 3.06
C GLU A 4 -33.01 4.14 3.83
N ILE A 5 -33.71 4.83 4.74
CA ILE A 5 -33.14 5.82 5.64
C ILE A 5 -33.07 5.19 7.03
N ILE A 6 -31.86 5.13 7.60
CA ILE A 6 -31.63 4.64 8.96
C ILE A 6 -31.44 5.84 9.87
N THR A 7 -32.11 5.86 11.02
CA THR A 7 -32.06 6.96 11.98
C THR A 7 -31.45 6.54 13.30
N PHE A 8 -30.76 7.47 13.96
CA PHE A 8 -30.07 7.25 15.22
C PHE A 8 -30.29 8.43 16.16
N SER A 9 -30.44 8.15 17.46
CA SER A 9 -30.28 9.20 18.48
C SER A 9 -28.80 9.44 18.75
N GLN A 10 -28.45 10.65 19.23
CA GLN A 10 -27.07 10.92 19.63
C GLN A 10 -26.59 9.98 20.73
N GLU A 11 -27.46 9.65 21.69
CA GLU A 11 -27.17 8.71 22.77
C GLU A 11 -26.89 7.29 22.27
N SER A 12 -27.66 6.82 21.30
CA SER A 12 -27.45 5.49 20.70
C SER A 12 -26.09 5.36 20.01
N LEU A 13 -25.68 6.40 19.25
CA LEU A 13 -24.36 6.44 18.61
C LEU A 13 -23.22 6.48 19.62
N LEU A 14 -23.35 7.32 20.66
CA LEU A 14 -22.34 7.42 21.71
C LEU A 14 -22.16 6.11 22.46
N THR A 15 -23.27 5.46 22.82
CA THR A 15 -23.24 4.16 23.52
C THR A 15 -22.55 3.10 22.68
N HIS A 16 -22.88 3.04 21.38
CA HIS A 16 -22.25 2.08 20.47
C HIS A 16 -20.74 2.32 20.33
N LEU A 17 -20.31 3.56 20.08
CA LEU A 17 -18.89 3.89 19.93
C LEU A 17 -18.08 3.63 21.21
N GLN A 18 -18.66 3.91 22.38
CA GLN A 18 -18.03 3.62 23.67
C GLN A 18 -17.93 2.12 23.95
N SER A 19 -18.94 1.34 23.56
CA SER A 19 -18.87 -0.13 23.66
C SER A 19 -17.76 -0.74 22.81
N SER A 20 -17.31 -0.04 21.76
CA SER A 20 -16.17 -0.40 20.92
C SER A 20 -14.83 0.13 21.46
N GLY A 21 -14.79 0.64 22.69
CA GLY A 21 -13.56 1.07 23.36
C GLY A 21 -13.17 2.54 23.18
N MET A 22 -14.02 3.36 22.54
CA MET A 22 -13.75 4.80 22.39
C MET A 22 -14.11 5.57 23.67
N THR A 23 -13.32 6.59 24.03
CA THR A 23 -13.76 7.55 25.06
C THR A 23 -14.95 8.37 24.57
N LYS A 24 -15.63 9.06 25.49
CA LYS A 24 -16.72 9.98 25.13
C LYS A 24 -16.26 11.08 24.19
N GLU A 25 -15.08 11.66 24.44
CA GLU A 25 -14.47 12.70 23.63
C GLU A 25 -14.15 12.18 22.22
N GLN A 26 -13.55 10.98 22.13
CA GLN A 26 -13.26 10.33 20.85
C GLN A 26 -14.55 10.03 20.07
N SER A 27 -15.59 9.55 20.75
CA SER A 27 -16.89 9.25 20.15
C SER A 27 -17.55 10.51 19.59
N LEU A 28 -17.55 11.61 20.36
CA LEU A 28 -18.07 12.91 19.91
C LEU A 28 -17.28 13.46 18.73
N ALA A 29 -15.95 13.34 18.76
CA ALA A 29 -15.09 13.73 17.66
C ALA A 29 -15.39 12.91 16.41
N PHE A 30 -15.54 11.60 16.53
CA PHE A 30 -15.91 10.71 15.42
C PHE A 30 -17.25 11.11 14.81
N ILE A 31 -18.32 11.24 15.62
CA ILE A 31 -19.65 11.65 15.16
C ILE A 31 -19.56 12.97 14.38
N LYS A 32 -18.87 13.98 14.96
CA LYS A 32 -18.63 15.27 14.28
C LYS A 32 -17.91 15.10 12.94
N ASN A 33 -17.00 14.13 12.84
CA ASN A 33 -16.20 13.92 11.64
C ASN A 33 -16.96 13.24 10.51
N VAL A 34 -17.82 12.29 10.84
CA VAL A 34 -18.66 11.62 9.84
C VAL A 34 -19.95 12.37 9.55
N THR A 35 -20.22 13.48 10.25
CA THR A 35 -21.40 14.32 10.03
C THR A 35 -21.23 15.23 8.81
N PHE A 36 -22.16 15.14 7.86
CA PHE A 36 -22.22 15.98 6.68
C PHE A 36 -22.26 17.45 7.07
N HIS A 37 -21.31 18.21 6.54
CA HIS A 37 -21.10 19.61 6.87
C HIS A 37 -20.72 20.41 5.63
N ARG A 38 -20.76 21.75 5.70
CA ARG A 38 -20.53 22.62 4.53
C ARG A 38 -19.21 22.41 3.79
N LYS A 39 -18.17 21.91 4.46
CA LYS A 39 -16.86 21.58 3.87
C LYS A 39 -16.71 20.13 3.40
N ALA A 40 -17.74 19.30 3.58
CA ALA A 40 -17.70 17.91 3.19
C ALA A 40 -17.84 17.85 1.67
N ARG A 41 -17.08 16.98 1.02
CA ARG A 41 -17.11 16.85 -0.43
C ARG A 41 -18.44 16.25 -0.90
N ASP A 42 -18.88 15.19 -0.23
CA ASP A 42 -20.14 14.49 -0.49
C ASP A 42 -20.59 13.67 0.74
N LEU A 43 -21.70 12.95 0.61
CA LEU A 43 -22.24 12.06 1.64
C LEU A 43 -21.45 10.74 1.78
N PHE A 44 -20.61 10.36 0.82
CA PHE A 44 -19.79 9.15 0.99
C PHE A 44 -18.66 9.37 1.99
N ASP A 45 -18.12 10.59 2.03
CA ASP A 45 -17.08 10.98 2.97
C ASP A 45 -17.63 11.36 4.35
N ALA A 46 -18.83 11.94 4.40
CA ALA A 46 -19.51 12.31 5.65
C ALA A 46 -20.97 11.82 5.61
N PRO A 47 -21.21 10.52 5.87
CA PRO A 47 -22.52 9.89 5.63
C PRO A 47 -23.60 10.26 6.65
N LEU A 48 -23.23 10.82 7.79
CA LEU A 48 -24.17 11.10 8.86
C LEU A 48 -24.84 12.47 8.65
N ILE A 49 -26.14 12.48 8.45
CA ILE A 49 -26.92 13.72 8.28
C ILE A 49 -27.49 14.11 9.63
N LYS A 50 -27.17 15.31 10.11
CA LYS A 50 -27.77 15.85 11.34
C LYS A 50 -29.23 16.23 11.09
N THR A 51 -30.13 15.76 11.93
CA THR A 51 -31.57 16.07 11.92
C THR A 51 -31.96 16.85 13.17
N SER A 52 -33.23 17.25 13.28
CA SER A 52 -33.77 17.89 14.50
C SER A 52 -33.83 16.94 15.71
N THR A 53 -33.92 15.63 15.49
CA THR A 53 -34.12 14.61 16.52
C THR A 53 -32.89 13.72 16.74
N GLY A 54 -31.81 13.92 15.98
CA GLY A 54 -30.61 13.11 16.06
C GLY A 54 -29.87 13.09 14.72
N PHE A 55 -29.72 11.90 14.16
CA PHE A 55 -28.99 11.69 12.92
C PHE A 55 -29.70 10.71 12.00
N ALA A 56 -29.41 10.81 10.71
CA ALA A 56 -29.89 9.91 9.68
C ALA A 56 -28.76 9.53 8.73
N VAL A 57 -28.87 8.36 8.12
CA VAL A 57 -27.97 7.91 7.04
C VAL A 57 -28.78 7.27 5.94
N LEU A 58 -28.38 7.49 4.69
CA LEU A 58 -28.92 6.79 3.53
C LEU A 58 -28.21 5.44 3.38
N TYR A 59 -28.96 4.34 3.42
CA TYR A 59 -28.41 2.99 3.40
C TYR A 59 -27.53 2.73 2.18
N ASP A 60 -27.95 3.18 0.99
CA ASP A 60 -27.18 3.03 -0.25
C ASP A 60 -25.83 3.77 -0.19
N ILE A 61 -25.77 4.90 0.53
CA ILE A 61 -24.52 5.63 0.75
C ILE A 61 -23.59 4.82 1.66
N LEU A 62 -24.09 4.27 2.78
CA LEU A 62 -23.28 3.41 3.65
C LEU A 62 -22.73 2.20 2.90
N LYS A 63 -23.59 1.55 2.11
CA LYS A 63 -23.20 0.37 1.33
C LYS A 63 -22.16 0.70 0.26
N GLY A 64 -22.20 1.91 -0.32
CA GLY A 64 -21.24 2.39 -1.31
C GLY A 64 -20.03 3.14 -0.73
N SER A 65 -20.01 3.41 0.57
CA SER A 65 -18.92 4.13 1.22
C SER A 65 -17.70 3.23 1.40
N VAL A 66 -16.58 3.67 0.86
CA VAL A 66 -15.27 3.05 1.11
C VAL A 66 -14.63 3.75 2.30
N ILE A 67 -14.47 3.04 3.42
CA ILE A 67 -14.03 3.62 4.70
C ILE A 67 -12.69 4.36 4.55
N SER A 68 -11.70 3.75 3.88
CA SER A 68 -10.39 4.38 3.65
C SER A 68 -10.50 5.72 2.92
N ARG A 69 -11.39 5.81 1.92
CA ARG A 69 -11.65 7.03 1.16
C ARG A 69 -12.29 8.10 2.02
N ALA A 70 -13.30 7.72 2.81
CA ALA A 70 -13.97 8.64 3.71
C ALA A 70 -12.99 9.23 4.73
N VAL A 71 -12.08 8.40 5.27
CA VAL A 71 -11.02 8.85 6.19
C VAL A 71 -10.05 9.80 5.47
N ALA A 72 -9.51 9.41 4.31
CA ALA A 72 -8.56 10.22 3.55
C ALA A 72 -9.15 11.58 3.15
N SER A 73 -10.39 11.59 2.66
CA SER A 73 -11.10 12.82 2.27
C SER A 73 -11.39 13.72 3.47
N ASN A 74 -11.75 13.14 4.63
CA ASN A 74 -11.91 13.91 5.86
C ASN A 74 -10.60 14.56 6.32
N ILE A 75 -9.47 13.86 6.22
CA ILE A 75 -8.16 14.43 6.57
C ILE A 75 -7.79 15.59 5.62
N LEU A 76 -7.92 15.36 4.32
CA LEU A 76 -7.56 16.35 3.29
C LEU A 76 -8.47 17.59 3.32
N SER A 77 -9.78 17.42 3.51
CA SER A 77 -10.75 18.53 3.57
C SER A 77 -10.53 19.48 4.76
N ARG A 78 -9.79 19.03 5.78
CA ARG A 78 -9.51 19.78 7.00
C ARG A 78 -8.20 20.55 6.99
N LYS A 79 -7.56 20.68 5.82
CA LYS A 79 -6.22 21.27 5.66
C LYS A 79 -5.18 20.55 6.53
N GLY A 80 -5.35 19.25 6.74
CA GLY A 80 -4.25 18.40 7.16
C GLY A 80 -3.22 18.40 6.04
N GLU A 81 -2.30 19.35 6.07
CA GLU A 81 -1.11 19.31 5.23
C GLU A 81 -0.31 18.11 5.72
N PHE A 82 -0.40 17.01 4.99
CA PHE A 82 0.70 16.07 4.99
C PHE A 82 1.89 16.83 4.41
N LYS A 83 2.74 17.38 5.30
CA LYS A 83 4.07 17.90 4.93
C LYS A 83 4.75 16.90 4.00
N PRO A 84 5.58 17.35 3.03
CA PRO A 84 6.02 16.53 1.91
C PRO A 84 6.62 15.22 2.44
N LYS A 85 5.88 14.13 2.30
CA LYS A 85 6.21 12.82 2.88
C LYS A 85 7.31 12.08 2.10
N GLY A 86 8.02 12.77 1.19
CA GLY A 86 9.09 12.20 0.37
C GLY A 86 10.26 11.80 1.24
N GLU A 87 10.93 12.80 1.85
CA GLU A 87 12.05 12.58 2.77
C GLU A 87 11.72 11.65 3.94
N GLY A 88 10.46 11.65 4.41
CA GLY A 88 10.02 10.74 5.46
C GLY A 88 10.09 9.27 5.04
N LEU A 89 9.55 8.95 3.86
CA LEU A 89 9.58 7.59 3.32
C LEU A 89 11.03 7.16 3.00
N GLU A 90 11.81 8.04 2.39
CA GLU A 90 13.23 7.79 2.07
C GLU A 90 14.03 7.43 3.32
N ASN A 91 13.88 8.21 4.40
CA ASN A 91 14.54 7.93 5.67
C ASN A 91 14.03 6.64 6.31
N GLU A 92 12.72 6.38 6.32
CA GLU A 92 12.18 5.14 6.88
C GLU A 92 12.70 3.90 6.16
N VAL A 93 12.76 3.93 4.82
CA VAL A 93 13.32 2.82 4.02
C VAL A 93 14.81 2.66 4.31
N LYS A 94 15.59 3.75 4.30
CA LYS A 94 17.02 3.71 4.62
C LYS A 94 17.29 3.13 6.01
N GLU A 95 16.61 3.63 7.04
CA GLU A 95 16.77 3.16 8.42
C GLU A 95 16.32 1.70 8.60
N LEU A 96 15.34 1.24 7.81
CA LEU A 96 14.95 -0.17 7.82
C LEU A 96 16.11 -1.07 7.38
N PHE A 97 16.85 -0.72 6.33
CA PHE A 97 18.04 -1.48 5.93
C PHE A 97 19.18 -1.36 6.96
N ILE A 98 19.48 -0.15 7.43
CA ILE A 98 20.55 0.10 8.42
C ILE A 98 20.32 -0.68 9.71
N SER A 99 19.09 -0.68 10.24
CA SER A 99 18.73 -1.39 11.48
C SER A 99 18.89 -2.91 11.37
N HIS A 100 18.95 -3.45 10.16
CA HIS A 100 19.20 -4.87 9.88
C HIS A 100 20.65 -5.14 9.45
N GLY A 101 21.56 -4.18 9.67
CA GLY A 101 22.99 -4.33 9.38
C GLY A 101 23.34 -4.23 7.89
N ILE A 102 22.44 -3.70 7.07
CA ILE A 102 22.67 -3.50 5.63
C ILE A 102 23.09 -2.05 5.42
N GLU A 103 24.21 -1.83 4.73
CA GLU A 103 24.67 -0.47 4.40
C GLU A 103 23.69 0.20 3.46
N ALA A 104 23.11 1.34 3.85
CA ALA A 104 22.20 2.11 3.02
C ALA A 104 22.44 3.62 3.13
N VAL A 105 22.41 4.33 2.00
CA VAL A 105 22.70 5.76 1.91
C VAL A 105 21.78 6.44 0.89
N GLY A 106 21.44 7.71 1.13
CA GLY A 106 20.92 8.59 0.07
C GLY A 106 22.09 9.28 -0.64
N TYR A 107 21.97 9.55 -1.93
CA TYR A 107 23.06 10.18 -2.69
C TYR A 107 22.53 11.11 -3.77
N LYS A 108 23.27 12.19 -4.05
CA LYS A 108 22.97 13.06 -5.20
C LYS A 108 24.24 13.56 -5.83
N ARG A 109 24.23 13.69 -7.15
CA ARG A 109 25.32 14.28 -7.93
C ARG A 109 24.78 15.00 -9.15
N LYS A 110 25.35 16.17 -9.40
CA LYS A 110 25.01 17.00 -10.56
C LYS A 110 26.18 17.00 -11.55
N TYR A 111 25.86 16.75 -12.81
CA TYR A 111 26.76 16.87 -13.95
C TYR A 111 26.35 18.08 -14.81
N PRO A 112 27.26 18.60 -15.65
CA PRO A 112 26.90 19.61 -16.65
C PRO A 112 25.83 19.12 -17.63
N GLU A 113 25.10 20.05 -18.25
CA GLU A 113 24.15 19.74 -19.32
C GLU A 113 24.85 19.02 -20.49
N PRO A 114 24.18 18.04 -21.16
CA PRO A 114 22.76 17.69 -21.07
C PRO A 114 22.40 16.61 -20.04
N GLU A 115 23.35 16.17 -19.21
CA GLU A 115 23.17 15.00 -18.34
C GLU A 115 22.34 15.31 -17.07
N GLY A 116 22.60 16.47 -16.48
CA GLY A 116 21.82 17.00 -15.37
C GLY A 116 22.13 16.34 -14.02
N GLU A 117 21.10 16.18 -13.18
CA GLU A 117 21.23 15.67 -11.82
C GLU A 117 20.73 14.22 -11.69
N TYR A 118 21.50 13.41 -10.97
CA TYR A 118 21.09 12.13 -10.42
C TYR A 118 20.85 12.28 -8.93
N GLN A 119 19.65 11.95 -8.50
CA GLN A 119 19.25 11.88 -7.10
C GLN A 119 18.79 10.45 -6.83
N TYR A 120 19.42 9.81 -5.85
CA TYR A 120 19.13 8.47 -5.38
C TYR A 120 18.56 8.58 -3.98
N ASP A 121 17.29 8.21 -3.84
CA ASP A 121 16.57 8.20 -2.58
C ASP A 121 17.25 7.26 -1.57
N VAL A 122 17.43 5.98 -1.93
CA VAL A 122 18.19 4.99 -1.16
C VAL A 122 18.98 4.07 -2.08
N LEU A 123 20.28 3.99 -1.85
CA LEU A 123 21.19 2.95 -2.33
C LEU A 123 21.47 2.00 -1.17
N ALA A 124 21.16 0.71 -1.31
CA ALA A 124 21.47 -0.29 -0.28
C ALA A 124 22.40 -1.38 -0.84
N LEU A 125 23.49 -1.66 -0.14
CA LEU A 125 24.47 -2.67 -0.53
C LEU A 125 24.33 -3.90 0.38
N TRP A 126 23.91 -5.03 -0.20
CA TRP A 126 23.66 -6.25 0.54
C TRP A 126 24.20 -7.47 -0.22
N ASP A 127 25.16 -8.18 0.37
CA ASP A 127 25.74 -9.43 -0.17
C ASP A 127 26.17 -9.33 -1.64
N GLY A 128 26.82 -8.21 -1.99
CA GLY A 128 27.29 -7.95 -3.35
C GLY A 128 26.23 -7.40 -4.31
N LYS A 129 24.98 -7.24 -3.88
CA LYS A 129 23.90 -6.62 -4.67
C LYS A 129 23.73 -5.15 -4.30
N LEU A 130 23.57 -4.29 -5.31
CA LEU A 130 23.26 -2.88 -5.12
C LEU A 130 21.79 -2.61 -5.43
N PHE A 131 20.97 -2.38 -4.41
CA PHE A 131 19.58 -1.99 -4.58
C PHE A 131 19.47 -0.48 -4.82
N VAL A 132 18.76 -0.11 -5.89
CA VAL A 132 18.40 1.28 -6.19
C VAL A 132 16.92 1.45 -5.89
N LEU A 133 16.59 2.07 -4.77
CA LEU A 133 15.24 2.14 -4.20
C LEU A 133 14.69 3.56 -4.33
N GLU A 134 13.85 3.79 -5.35
CA GLU A 134 13.15 5.06 -5.54
C GLU A 134 11.85 5.07 -4.73
N CYS A 135 11.70 6.05 -3.84
CA CYS A 135 10.61 6.12 -2.87
C CYS A 135 9.46 6.98 -3.39
N LYS A 136 8.27 6.38 -3.57
CA LYS A 136 7.07 7.09 -4.08
C LYS A 136 5.94 7.09 -3.08
N ASN A 137 5.65 8.25 -2.51
CA ASN A 137 4.52 8.44 -1.61
C ASN A 137 3.30 8.98 -2.35
N ARG A 138 2.44 8.09 -2.86
CA ARG A 138 1.24 8.45 -3.62
C ARG A 138 0.01 7.68 -3.16
N TRP A 139 -1.15 8.27 -3.44
CA TRP A 139 -2.45 7.62 -3.22
C TRP A 139 -2.72 6.54 -4.28
N LEU A 140 -3.42 5.49 -3.87
CA LEU A 140 -3.93 4.44 -4.75
C LEU A 140 -5.10 4.97 -5.59
N CYS A 141 -5.37 4.28 -6.71
CA CYS A 141 -6.38 4.70 -7.68
C CYS A 141 -7.85 4.44 -7.23
N GLU A 142 -8.06 3.62 -6.18
CA GLU A 142 -9.35 3.37 -5.52
C GLU A 142 -10.54 3.10 -6.49
N GLY A 143 -10.27 2.43 -7.62
CA GLY A 143 -11.31 2.02 -8.59
C GLY A 143 -11.85 3.13 -9.50
N ARG A 144 -11.31 4.36 -9.47
CA ARG A 144 -11.78 5.45 -10.34
C ARG A 144 -11.05 5.45 -11.69
N PRO A 145 -11.74 5.42 -12.84
CA PRO A 145 -11.08 5.30 -14.16
C PRO A 145 -9.96 6.32 -14.42
N VAL A 146 -10.19 7.60 -14.11
CA VAL A 146 -9.19 8.66 -14.30
C VAL A 146 -7.99 8.47 -13.34
N ALA A 147 -8.26 8.07 -12.10
CA ALA A 147 -7.19 7.82 -11.13
C ALA A 147 -6.39 6.56 -11.51
N ILE A 148 -7.05 5.52 -12.03
CA ILE A 148 -6.39 4.33 -12.56
C ILE A 148 -5.48 4.71 -13.73
N TYR A 149 -5.99 5.48 -14.69
CA TYR A 149 -5.19 5.94 -15.83
C TYR A 149 -3.96 6.73 -15.38
N ASN A 150 -4.14 7.72 -14.50
CA ASN A 150 -3.04 8.53 -13.99
C ASN A 150 -2.04 7.71 -13.17
N PHE A 151 -2.52 6.79 -12.35
CA PHE A 151 -1.68 5.88 -11.58
C PHE A 151 -0.81 5.04 -12.50
N LEU A 152 -1.41 4.36 -13.49
CA LEU A 152 -0.68 3.55 -14.47
C LEU A 152 0.31 4.37 -15.32
N LYS A 153 -0.06 5.61 -15.68
CA LYS A 153 0.86 6.53 -16.37
C LYS A 153 2.08 6.83 -15.49
N GLN A 154 1.85 7.18 -14.23
CA GLN A 154 2.92 7.53 -13.30
C GLN A 154 3.80 6.32 -12.95
N THR A 155 3.24 5.12 -12.79
CA THR A 155 4.00 3.88 -12.57
C THR A 155 5.03 3.65 -13.68
N ARG A 156 4.66 3.90 -14.95
CA ARG A 156 5.60 3.82 -16.08
C ARG A 156 6.67 4.92 -16.04
N GLU A 157 6.30 6.13 -15.62
CA GLU A 157 7.26 7.22 -15.45
C GLU A 157 8.26 6.91 -14.33
N ASP A 158 7.83 6.27 -13.23
CA ASP A 158 8.74 5.85 -12.16
C ASP A 158 9.70 4.76 -12.62
N ALA A 159 9.20 3.75 -13.36
CA ALA A 159 10.06 2.72 -13.93
C ALA A 159 11.15 3.35 -14.80
N ARG A 160 10.78 4.26 -15.71
CA ARG A 160 11.74 5.01 -16.53
C ARG A 160 12.72 5.85 -15.71
N GLN A 161 12.25 6.47 -14.62
CA GLN A 161 13.12 7.24 -13.73
C GLN A 161 14.16 6.33 -13.08
N VAL A 162 13.76 5.18 -12.53
CA VAL A 162 14.69 4.21 -11.93
C VAL A 162 15.65 3.67 -12.98
N THR A 163 15.17 3.32 -14.18
CA THR A 163 16.05 2.91 -15.29
C THR A 163 17.08 3.99 -15.64
N ARG A 164 16.69 5.28 -15.65
CA ARG A 164 17.64 6.40 -15.84
C ARG A 164 18.67 6.46 -14.72
N LEU A 165 18.26 6.24 -13.47
CA LEU A 165 19.17 6.24 -12.32
C LEU A 165 20.17 5.08 -12.40
N VAL A 166 19.71 3.87 -12.75
CA VAL A 166 20.59 2.72 -12.99
C VAL A 166 21.58 3.02 -14.11
N GLY A 167 21.12 3.52 -15.25
CA GLY A 167 22.01 3.92 -16.35
C GLY A 167 23.02 5.01 -15.96
N GLY A 168 22.66 5.88 -15.01
CA GLY A 168 23.58 6.86 -14.41
C GLY A 168 24.72 6.19 -13.62
N LEU A 169 24.42 5.16 -12.83
CA LEU A 169 25.45 4.39 -12.10
C LEU A 169 26.33 3.56 -13.02
N GLU A 170 25.78 3.05 -14.13
CA GLU A 170 26.56 2.34 -15.15
C GLU A 170 27.51 3.28 -15.90
N LEU A 171 27.06 4.52 -16.18
CA LEU A 171 27.88 5.54 -16.84
C LEU A 171 28.95 6.12 -15.92
N HIS A 172 28.63 6.29 -14.63
CA HIS A 172 29.52 6.87 -13.61
C HIS A 172 29.60 5.98 -12.36
N PRO A 173 30.30 4.84 -12.45
CA PRO A 173 30.40 3.88 -11.34
C PRO A 173 31.07 4.48 -10.10
N GLU A 174 31.87 5.54 -10.25
CA GLU A 174 32.49 6.23 -9.13
C GLU A 174 31.47 6.95 -8.22
N MET A 175 30.24 7.18 -8.69
CA MET A 175 29.14 7.65 -7.83
C MET A 175 28.86 6.69 -6.68
N VAL A 176 28.95 5.37 -6.91
CA VAL A 176 28.73 4.37 -5.85
C VAL A 176 29.84 4.48 -4.81
N HIS A 177 31.09 4.59 -5.24
CA HIS A 177 32.21 4.75 -4.30
C HIS A 177 32.09 6.03 -3.47
N ALA A 178 31.70 7.13 -4.12
CA ALA A 178 31.47 8.40 -3.45
C ALA A 178 30.28 8.32 -2.46
N ALA A 179 29.21 7.61 -2.81
CA ALA A 179 28.03 7.44 -1.96
C ALA A 179 28.34 6.69 -0.67
N PHE A 180 29.12 5.61 -0.76
CA PHE A 180 29.50 4.78 0.41
C PHE A 180 30.82 5.22 1.07
N GLY A 181 31.54 6.20 0.51
CA GLY A 181 32.80 6.71 1.04
C GLY A 181 33.98 5.73 0.95
N ARG A 182 33.87 4.68 0.14
CA ARG A 182 34.88 3.62 -0.03
C ARG A 182 34.76 2.98 -1.40
N GLU A 183 35.77 2.21 -1.81
CA GLU A 183 35.62 1.33 -2.96
C GLU A 183 34.55 0.26 -2.66
N VAL A 184 33.62 0.08 -3.59
CA VAL A 184 32.46 -0.82 -3.46
C VAL A 184 32.46 -1.74 -4.67
N LYS A 185 32.33 -3.04 -4.42
CA LYS A 185 32.11 -4.02 -5.46
C LYS A 185 30.69 -4.57 -5.32
N TYR A 186 30.01 -4.64 -6.45
CA TYR A 186 28.71 -5.28 -6.58
C TYR A 186 28.68 -6.03 -7.92
N ASP A 187 27.92 -7.11 -7.99
CA ASP A 187 27.80 -7.94 -9.19
C ASP A 187 26.50 -7.68 -9.97
N GLU A 188 25.51 -7.06 -9.32
CA GLU A 188 24.20 -6.78 -9.92
C GLU A 188 23.54 -5.55 -9.28
N ILE A 189 22.85 -4.76 -10.10
CA ILE A 189 21.99 -3.66 -9.65
C ILE A 189 20.54 -4.14 -9.66
N ILE A 190 19.86 -3.97 -8.53
CA ILE A 190 18.45 -4.36 -8.34
C ILE A 190 17.57 -3.10 -8.29
N PRO A 191 16.95 -2.69 -9.41
CA PRO A 191 16.09 -1.50 -9.44
C PRO A 191 14.73 -1.77 -8.79
N CYS A 192 14.32 -0.86 -7.90
CA CYS A 192 13.08 -0.97 -7.14
C CYS A 192 12.38 0.39 -7.04
N VAL A 193 11.05 0.37 -7.19
CA VAL A 193 10.18 1.45 -6.70
C VAL A 193 9.54 0.99 -5.39
N VAL A 194 9.65 1.81 -4.36
CA VAL A 194 9.08 1.56 -3.03
C VAL A 194 7.92 2.52 -2.79
N ALA A 195 6.70 1.98 -2.78
CA ALA A 195 5.50 2.75 -2.47
C ALA A 195 5.34 3.00 -0.96
N GLY A 196 4.91 4.20 -0.60
CA GLY A 196 4.56 4.55 0.78
C GLY A 196 3.21 4.00 1.25
N LEU A 197 2.34 3.60 0.31
CA LEU A 197 1.06 2.92 0.56
C LEU A 197 1.11 1.50 0.01
N PRO A 198 0.25 0.56 0.50
CA PRO A 198 0.26 -0.83 0.07
C PRO A 198 0.04 -0.99 -1.44
N TYR A 199 1.13 -1.27 -2.16
CA TYR A 199 1.19 -1.47 -3.59
C TYR A 199 2.47 -2.22 -3.95
N ALA A 200 2.31 -3.43 -4.45
CA ALA A 200 3.39 -4.19 -5.03
C ALA A 200 2.90 -4.92 -6.28
N MET A 201 3.84 -5.28 -7.15
CA MET A 201 3.57 -6.05 -8.35
C MET A 201 4.38 -7.35 -8.30
N PRO A 202 3.80 -8.50 -8.65
CA PRO A 202 4.56 -9.74 -8.77
C PRO A 202 5.57 -9.64 -9.93
N ASP A 203 5.15 -9.06 -11.05
CA ASP A 203 6.02 -8.89 -12.21
C ASP A 203 6.80 -7.56 -12.15
N GLN A 204 7.98 -7.58 -12.77
CA GLN A 204 8.73 -6.36 -13.04
C GLN A 204 8.06 -5.57 -14.17
N LEU A 205 8.12 -4.24 -14.07
CA LEU A 205 7.80 -3.34 -15.17
C LEU A 205 9.12 -2.76 -15.70
N ASP A 206 9.45 -3.04 -16.96
CA ASP A 206 10.69 -2.60 -17.60
C ASP A 206 11.96 -2.97 -16.79
N GLY A 207 11.96 -4.17 -16.19
CA GLY A 207 13.06 -4.67 -15.35
C GLY A 207 13.08 -4.11 -13.92
N VAL A 208 12.14 -3.24 -13.55
CA VAL A 208 12.04 -2.60 -12.23
C VAL A 208 11.04 -3.33 -11.34
N PHE A 209 11.46 -3.69 -10.12
CA PHE A 209 10.57 -4.25 -9.10
C PHE A 209 9.68 -3.17 -8.49
N PHE A 210 8.44 -3.52 -8.15
CA PHE A 210 7.53 -2.65 -7.42
C PHE A 210 7.13 -3.31 -6.11
N THR A 211 7.47 -2.65 -5.00
CA THR A 211 7.15 -3.09 -3.64
C THR A 211 6.65 -1.90 -2.82
N ASP A 212 6.28 -2.15 -1.57
CA ASP A 212 5.87 -1.10 -0.65
C ASP A 212 6.54 -1.25 0.72
N LYS A 213 6.47 -0.16 1.50
CA LYS A 213 7.02 -0.10 2.85
C LYS A 213 6.48 -1.22 3.75
N SER A 214 5.23 -1.63 3.59
CA SER A 214 4.62 -2.66 4.44
C SER A 214 5.22 -4.04 4.16
N ILE A 215 5.47 -4.39 2.90
CA ILE A 215 6.17 -5.61 2.51
C ILE A 215 7.61 -5.59 3.00
N LEU A 216 8.34 -4.47 2.79
CA LEU A 216 9.71 -4.35 3.27
C LEU A 216 9.79 -4.53 4.80
N THR A 217 8.96 -3.80 5.54
CA THR A 217 8.93 -3.89 7.01
C THR A 217 8.56 -5.31 7.45
N ARG A 218 7.56 -5.91 6.80
CA ARG A 218 7.10 -7.26 7.12
C ARG A 218 8.16 -8.32 6.84
N PHE A 219 8.94 -8.16 5.76
CA PHE A 219 10.00 -9.08 5.40
C PHE A 219 11.08 -9.14 6.47
N PHE A 220 11.49 -8.01 7.05
CA PHE A 220 12.53 -7.97 8.07
C PHE A 220 12.03 -8.28 9.49
N SER A 221 10.73 -8.07 9.76
CA SER A 221 10.20 -8.18 11.13
C SER A 221 9.95 -9.61 11.60
N ASP A 222 9.59 -10.54 10.73
CA ASP A 222 9.14 -11.87 11.14
C ASP A 222 9.31 -12.87 10.00
N ARG A 223 9.79 -14.07 10.28
CA ARG A 223 10.04 -15.13 9.29
C ARG A 223 8.76 -15.75 8.72
N TYR A 224 7.72 -15.88 9.55
CA TYR A 224 6.58 -16.74 9.24
C TYR A 224 5.32 -15.94 9.00
N PHE A 225 4.56 -16.24 7.94
CA PHE A 225 3.17 -15.79 7.83
C PHE A 225 2.25 -16.88 8.37
N GLY A 226 1.22 -16.47 9.10
CA GLY A 226 0.28 -17.40 9.68
C GLY A 226 -0.93 -16.72 10.31
N VAL A 227 -1.86 -17.52 10.82
CA VAL A 227 -3.07 -17.03 11.49
C VAL A 227 -2.82 -16.85 12.98
N GLU A 228 -2.93 -15.60 13.43
CA GLU A 228 -2.90 -15.25 14.85
C GLU A 228 -4.33 -15.30 15.42
N TYR A 229 -4.48 -15.97 16.56
CA TYR A 229 -5.74 -16.03 17.30
C TYR A 229 -5.66 -15.05 18.47
N THR A 230 -6.65 -14.18 18.61
CA THR A 230 -6.64 -13.11 19.63
C THR A 230 -6.66 -13.63 21.07
N ASP A 231 -7.10 -14.88 21.25
CA ASP A 231 -7.20 -15.57 22.53
C ASP A 231 -6.02 -16.51 22.81
N ARG A 232 -5.01 -16.57 21.92
CA ARG A 232 -3.86 -17.48 22.05
C ARG A 232 -2.53 -16.74 21.99
N PRO A 233 -1.48 -17.29 22.63
CA PRO A 233 -0.12 -16.81 22.45
C PRO A 233 0.31 -16.88 20.97
N LYS A 234 1.21 -15.99 20.56
CA LYS A 234 1.71 -15.93 19.18
C LYS A 234 2.44 -17.23 18.78
N GLU A 235 3.02 -17.94 19.74
CA GLU A 235 3.69 -19.22 19.52
C GLU A 235 2.74 -20.32 19.02
N ASP A 236 1.42 -20.17 19.22
CA ASP A 236 0.39 -21.10 18.73
C ASP A 236 -0.11 -20.73 17.31
N GLN A 237 0.57 -19.81 16.63
CA GLN A 237 0.23 -19.40 15.27
C GLN A 237 0.28 -20.59 14.31
N HIS A 238 -0.76 -20.71 13.49
CA HIS A 238 -0.73 -21.66 12.38
C HIS A 238 0.10 -21.05 11.23
N VAL A 239 1.32 -21.54 11.04
CA VAL A 239 2.24 -21.08 9.98
C VAL A 239 1.74 -21.58 8.63
N ILE A 240 1.57 -20.66 7.70
CA ILE A 240 1.15 -20.92 6.31
C ILE A 240 2.33 -20.73 5.36
N TYR A 241 3.25 -19.79 5.64
CA TYR A 241 4.42 -19.51 4.79
C TYR A 241 5.68 -19.23 5.59
N ASP A 242 6.82 -19.74 5.12
CA ASP A 242 8.16 -19.40 5.59
C ASP A 242 8.89 -18.59 4.52
N GLN A 243 9.15 -17.32 4.82
CA GLN A 243 9.76 -16.41 3.84
C GLN A 243 11.28 -16.38 3.89
N TRP A 244 11.93 -17.04 4.87
CA TRP A 244 13.39 -17.10 4.98
C TRP A 244 13.90 -18.53 4.90
N GLU A 245 14.91 -18.77 4.08
CA GLU A 245 15.55 -20.08 4.00
C GLU A 245 16.34 -20.42 5.27
N THR A 246 16.77 -19.41 6.01
CA THR A 246 17.55 -19.57 7.24
C THR A 246 16.93 -18.82 8.41
N ASN A 247 17.59 -18.88 9.58
CA ASN A 247 17.14 -18.13 10.77
C ASN A 247 17.34 -16.61 10.64
N LYS A 248 17.95 -16.14 9.54
CA LYS A 248 18.11 -14.72 9.21
C LYS A 248 17.70 -14.49 7.75
N PRO A 249 17.19 -13.30 7.41
CA PRO A 249 16.86 -12.98 6.02
C PRO A 249 18.12 -13.03 5.16
N LEU A 250 18.04 -13.69 4.00
CA LEU A 250 19.06 -13.65 2.96
C LEU A 250 18.67 -12.66 1.84
N VAL A 251 19.67 -12.18 1.10
CA VAL A 251 19.40 -11.36 -0.10
C VAL A 251 18.57 -12.14 -1.14
N SER A 252 18.78 -13.45 -1.26
CA SER A 252 18.00 -14.34 -2.13
C SER A 252 16.53 -14.41 -1.70
N ASP A 253 16.26 -14.50 -0.40
CA ASP A 253 14.90 -14.45 0.17
C ASP A 253 14.23 -13.12 -0.14
N PHE A 254 14.97 -12.02 -0.02
CA PHE A 254 14.45 -10.70 -0.31
C PHE A 254 14.11 -10.53 -1.79
N ILE A 255 14.99 -10.95 -2.69
CA ILE A 255 14.73 -10.94 -4.14
C ILE A 255 13.54 -11.84 -4.49
N ARG A 256 13.39 -13.00 -3.84
CA ARG A 256 12.22 -13.88 -3.99
C ARG A 256 10.94 -13.15 -3.57
N THR A 257 10.96 -12.45 -2.44
CA THR A 257 9.84 -11.61 -1.98
C THR A 257 9.51 -10.47 -2.95
N LEU A 258 10.51 -9.83 -3.58
CA LEU A 258 10.27 -8.81 -4.61
C LEU A 258 9.63 -9.37 -5.88
N ARG A 259 10.01 -10.60 -6.28
CA ARG A 259 9.45 -11.30 -7.45
C ARG A 259 8.07 -11.89 -7.20
N ASN A 260 7.78 -12.28 -5.97
CA ASN A 260 6.48 -12.85 -5.64
C ASN A 260 6.08 -12.43 -4.21
N PRO A 261 5.59 -11.20 -4.02
CA PRO A 261 5.16 -10.76 -2.71
C PRO A 261 4.00 -11.62 -2.22
N ILE A 262 4.22 -12.43 -1.17
CA ILE A 262 3.25 -13.43 -0.74
C ILE A 262 1.88 -12.83 -0.40
N GLN A 263 1.85 -11.60 0.13
CA GLN A 263 0.61 -10.87 0.41
C GLN A 263 -0.22 -10.61 -0.87
N VAL A 264 0.46 -10.29 -1.96
CA VAL A 264 -0.18 -10.06 -3.28
C VAL A 264 -0.61 -11.40 -3.88
N ALA A 265 0.23 -12.43 -3.78
CA ALA A 265 -0.08 -13.76 -4.27
C ALA A 265 -1.31 -14.36 -3.56
N LEU A 266 -1.37 -14.26 -2.23
CA LEU A 266 -2.52 -14.67 -1.43
C LEU A 266 -3.77 -13.89 -1.80
N THR A 267 -3.67 -12.57 -1.94
CA THR A 267 -4.80 -11.74 -2.37
C THR A 267 -5.31 -12.18 -3.74
N ASN A 268 -4.42 -12.34 -4.72
CA ASN A 268 -4.78 -12.77 -6.07
C ASN A 268 -5.40 -14.18 -6.09
N GLY A 269 -4.89 -15.12 -5.30
CA GLY A 269 -5.47 -16.47 -5.21
C GLY A 269 -6.87 -16.51 -4.58
N THR A 270 -7.25 -15.46 -3.85
CA THR A 270 -8.61 -15.27 -3.33
C THR A 270 -9.53 -14.53 -4.29
N LEU A 271 -9.02 -13.97 -5.40
CA LEU A 271 -9.87 -13.33 -6.39
C LEU A 271 -10.49 -14.37 -7.32
N ASP A 272 -11.77 -14.20 -7.58
CA ASP A 272 -12.51 -14.96 -8.57
C ASP A 272 -13.40 -13.99 -9.37
N SER A 273 -13.89 -14.43 -10.52
CA SER A 273 -14.70 -13.61 -11.39
C SER A 273 -15.91 -14.37 -11.90
N ARG A 274 -17.05 -13.68 -11.97
CA ARG A 274 -18.26 -14.21 -12.58
C ARG A 274 -18.84 -13.23 -13.57
N SER A 275 -19.43 -13.75 -14.64
CA SER A 275 -20.20 -12.92 -15.56
C SER A 275 -21.47 -12.43 -14.88
N VAL A 276 -21.72 -11.14 -14.96
CA VAL A 276 -22.95 -10.49 -14.49
C VAL A 276 -23.59 -9.76 -15.66
N GLU A 277 -24.91 -9.81 -15.72
CA GLU A 277 -25.69 -9.12 -16.74
C GLU A 277 -26.60 -8.09 -16.05
N PHE A 278 -26.47 -6.84 -16.45
CA PHE A 278 -27.27 -5.73 -15.93
C PHE A 278 -28.11 -5.13 -17.06
N PRO A 279 -29.44 -5.07 -16.93
CA PRO A 279 -30.27 -4.36 -17.91
C PRO A 279 -29.97 -2.86 -17.83
N VAL A 280 -29.53 -2.27 -18.94
CA VAL A 280 -29.28 -0.82 -19.08
C VAL A 280 -30.44 -0.14 -19.83
N GLY A 281 -31.29 -0.93 -20.47
CA GLY A 281 -32.51 -0.48 -21.14
C GLY A 281 -33.44 -1.65 -21.45
N ARG A 282 -34.54 -1.39 -22.16
CA ARG A 282 -35.56 -2.41 -22.48
C ARG A 282 -35.06 -3.57 -23.34
N SER A 283 -34.00 -3.34 -24.11
CA SER A 283 -33.42 -4.31 -25.06
C SER A 283 -31.89 -4.39 -25.00
N ILE A 284 -31.26 -3.74 -24.02
CA ILE A 284 -29.80 -3.65 -23.89
C ILE A 284 -29.39 -4.18 -22.53
N HIS A 285 -28.54 -5.21 -22.54
CA HIS A 285 -27.90 -5.77 -21.35
C HIS A 285 -26.40 -5.49 -21.41
N LEU A 286 -25.86 -5.00 -20.30
CA LEU A 286 -24.42 -4.92 -20.09
C LEU A 286 -23.97 -6.26 -19.50
N LYS A 287 -23.17 -7.00 -20.26
CA LYS A 287 -22.43 -8.15 -19.76
C LYS A 287 -21.08 -7.67 -19.25
N SER A 288 -20.80 -7.87 -17.98
CA SER A 288 -19.53 -7.49 -17.35
C SER A 288 -18.96 -8.63 -16.52
N SER A 289 -17.64 -8.59 -16.28
CA SER A 289 -17.00 -9.46 -15.31
C SER A 289 -17.06 -8.80 -13.93
N TYR A 290 -17.67 -9.47 -12.97
CA TYR A 290 -17.66 -9.06 -11.57
C TYR A 290 -16.59 -9.83 -10.83
N ILE A 291 -15.54 -9.11 -10.42
CA ILE A 291 -14.46 -9.64 -9.59
C ILE A 291 -14.91 -9.58 -8.13
N TYR A 292 -14.71 -10.68 -7.41
CA TYR A 292 -15.04 -10.81 -6.00
C TYR A 292 -13.97 -11.62 -5.28
N THR A 293 -13.92 -11.48 -3.95
CA THR A 293 -13.03 -12.26 -3.10
C THR A 293 -13.79 -13.49 -2.60
N LYS A 294 -13.28 -14.69 -2.89
CA LYS A 294 -13.76 -15.94 -2.26
C LYS A 294 -13.15 -16.08 -0.87
N GLN A 295 -13.92 -16.63 0.06
CA GLN A 295 -13.38 -17.04 1.36
C GLN A 295 -12.62 -18.35 1.18
N LEU A 296 -11.42 -18.42 1.77
CA LEU A 296 -10.61 -19.62 1.84
C LEU A 296 -10.57 -20.08 3.30
N ASP A 297 -10.63 -21.39 3.51
CA ASP A 297 -10.25 -22.00 4.78
C ASP A 297 -8.73 -22.23 4.84
N LEU A 298 -8.24 -22.75 5.96
CA LEU A 298 -6.80 -22.94 6.19
C LEU A 298 -6.18 -23.92 5.18
N ASP A 299 -6.88 -25.01 4.86
CA ASP A 299 -6.39 -26.01 3.92
C ASP A 299 -6.28 -25.42 2.51
N ALA A 300 -7.28 -24.64 2.07
CA ALA A 300 -7.22 -23.95 0.79
C ALA A 300 -6.14 -22.87 0.73
N TYR A 301 -5.82 -22.21 1.86
CA TYR A 301 -4.66 -21.33 1.94
C TYR A 301 -3.34 -22.10 1.81
N GLN A 302 -3.22 -23.26 2.44
CA GLN A 302 -2.02 -24.09 2.34
C GLN A 302 -1.81 -24.60 0.92
N ASP A 303 -2.87 -25.08 0.27
CA ASP A 303 -2.84 -25.53 -1.13
C ASP A 303 -2.45 -24.38 -2.07
N LEU A 304 -3.00 -23.18 -1.85
CA LEU A 304 -2.62 -22.00 -2.61
C LEU A 304 -1.13 -21.72 -2.46
N ILE A 305 -0.60 -21.71 -1.24
CA ILE A 305 0.83 -21.44 -1.00
C ILE A 305 1.73 -22.51 -1.61
N ASN A 306 1.35 -23.79 -1.54
CA ASN A 306 2.11 -24.88 -2.15
C ASN A 306 2.16 -24.80 -3.69
N SER A 307 1.28 -24.00 -4.30
CA SER A 307 1.24 -23.79 -5.75
C SER A 307 2.02 -22.56 -6.25
N LEU A 308 2.52 -21.72 -5.34
CA LEU A 308 3.28 -20.49 -5.61
C LEU A 308 4.79 -20.77 -5.69
#